data_AF-A0A9K3N3Z1-F1
#
_entry.id   AF-A0A9K3N3Z1-F1
#
_cell.length_a   1.000
_cell.length_b   1.000
_cell.length_c   1.000
_cell.angle_alpha   90.00
_cell.angle_beta   90.00
_cell.angle_gamma   90.00
#
_symmetry.space_group_name_H-M   'P 1'
#
loop_
_entity.id
_entity.type
_entity.pdbx_description
1 polymer ?
#
loop_
_entity_poly.entity_id
_entity_poly.type
_entity_poly.pdbx_seq_one_letter_code
_entity_poly.pdbx_strand_id
1 'polypeptide(L)'
;MAAVTSPFPSTLYKFPISIHYTSHPPILSHTKMSILPLSIFILLTTTAASLQTLNTNTFVNPKLPPITFTDSKKNEGSSELVNLRYHMGPVLSSPINIYIIWYGKWAPSQKLTIKDFIRSISTTNHRAAPHPSVSDWWKTVTLYTDQTNANISGNILIAGEYSDRKYSHGTHLTRLTVQDVIATSVKSAPFPVDHKNGVYLVLTSGDVTVQDFCRAVCGFHYFTFPSKVGYTLPYAWVGNSGKQCPEVCAYPFAVPGYMGSGGPGSLAPPNGDVGVDGMISVIGHELAELSSNPLVNAWYAGEDPTAPTEIGDLCEGLYGSGGGGGYIGQVMKDGSGRTFNMNGRRGRKFMVQWIWSPVLKACSGPNALD
;
A
#
# COMPACT_ATOMS: atom_id res chain seq x y z
N MET A 1 -6.61 -26.98 6.30
CA MET A 1 -7.69 -26.90 5.31
C MET A 1 -7.52 -25.59 4.55
N ALA A 2 -7.60 -25.68 3.21
CA ALA A 2 -7.59 -24.62 2.19
C ALA A 2 -6.48 -23.55 2.25
N ALA A 3 -5.42 -23.79 1.48
CA ALA A 3 -4.62 -22.71 0.88
C ALA A 3 -5.47 -22.06 -0.21
N VAL A 4 -5.77 -20.77 -0.08
CA VAL A 4 -6.55 -20.00 -1.07
C VAL A 4 -5.61 -19.01 -1.75
N THR A 5 -5.33 -19.29 -3.02
CA THR A 5 -4.75 -18.37 -3.99
C THR A 5 -5.81 -17.32 -4.34
N SER A 6 -5.55 -16.04 -4.09
CA SER A 6 -6.45 -14.95 -4.53
C SER A 6 -6.07 -14.45 -5.93
N PRO A 7 -7.04 -14.24 -6.83
CA PRO A 7 -6.89 -13.40 -8.00
C PRO A 7 -7.42 -11.99 -7.69
N PHE A 8 -6.65 -10.96 -8.01
CA PHE A 8 -7.09 -9.55 -7.99
C PHE A 8 -8.28 -9.29 -8.93
N PRO A 9 -9.09 -8.27 -8.62
CA PRO A 9 -9.26 -7.20 -9.61
C PRO A 9 -9.11 -5.81 -8.97
N SER A 10 -8.14 -5.05 -9.45
CA SER A 10 -8.04 -3.61 -9.29
C SER A 10 -9.00 -2.93 -10.29
N THR A 11 -10.11 -2.41 -9.79
CA THR A 11 -11.07 -1.64 -10.59
C THR A 11 -10.64 -0.18 -10.66
N LEU A 12 -9.93 0.21 -11.71
CA LEU A 12 -9.93 1.58 -12.26
C LEU A 12 -9.77 1.51 -13.79
N TYR A 13 -10.90 1.76 -14.47
CA TYR A 13 -11.12 2.07 -15.89
C TYR A 13 -10.39 1.25 -16.98
N LYS A 14 -11.09 0.30 -17.60
CA LYS A 14 -10.85 -0.12 -19.00
C LYS A 14 -12.17 -0.32 -19.76
N PHE A 15 -12.30 0.36 -20.91
CA PHE A 15 -13.33 0.14 -21.92
C PHE A 15 -13.18 -1.27 -22.57
N PRO A 16 -14.27 -1.91 -23.04
CA PRO A 16 -14.24 -3.31 -23.41
C PRO A 16 -13.81 -3.52 -24.87
N ILE A 17 -12.85 -4.43 -25.09
CA ILE A 17 -12.69 -5.13 -26.37
C ILE A 17 -12.75 -6.62 -26.03
N SER A 18 -13.85 -7.25 -26.45
CA SER A 18 -14.14 -8.66 -26.21
C SER A 18 -13.46 -9.51 -27.29
N ILE A 19 -12.60 -10.45 -26.90
CA ILE A 19 -12.14 -11.54 -27.77
C ILE A 19 -12.37 -12.84 -27.00
N HIS A 20 -13.41 -13.58 -27.40
CA HIS A 20 -13.70 -14.92 -26.89
C HIS A 20 -12.72 -15.94 -27.45
N TYR A 21 -12.08 -16.72 -26.57
CA TYR A 21 -11.54 -18.04 -26.91
C TYR A 21 -12.14 -19.06 -25.95
N THR A 22 -12.96 -19.96 -26.49
CA THR A 22 -13.51 -21.14 -25.81
C THR A 22 -12.51 -22.28 -25.89
N SER A 23 -12.15 -22.87 -24.74
CA SER A 23 -11.44 -24.15 -24.67
C SER A 23 -12.44 -25.31 -24.71
N HIS A 24 -12.12 -26.36 -25.45
CA HIS A 24 -12.78 -27.68 -25.39
C HIS A 24 -11.72 -28.73 -25.03
N PRO A 25 -12.05 -29.77 -24.24
CA PRO A 25 -11.27 -31.00 -24.17
C PRO A 25 -11.81 -32.06 -25.15
N PRO A 26 -11.00 -33.05 -25.57
CA PRO A 26 -11.41 -34.05 -26.55
C PRO A 26 -11.83 -35.36 -25.87
N ILE A 27 -12.90 -36.00 -26.37
CA ILE A 27 -13.11 -37.45 -26.22
C ILE A 27 -13.63 -38.02 -27.54
N LEU A 28 -12.95 -39.09 -27.97
CA LEU A 28 -13.17 -39.89 -29.16
C LEU A 28 -14.30 -40.92 -28.91
N SER A 29 -15.26 -41.06 -29.82
CA SER A 29 -15.76 -42.39 -30.22
C SER A 29 -16.56 -42.32 -31.53
N HIS A 30 -16.31 -43.28 -32.41
CA HIS A 30 -16.97 -43.47 -33.70
C HIS A 30 -18.22 -44.32 -33.56
N THR A 31 -19.33 -43.88 -34.15
CA THR A 31 -20.35 -44.78 -34.70
C THR A 31 -21.15 -44.08 -35.81
N LYS A 32 -21.13 -44.68 -37.01
CA LYS A 32 -21.97 -44.31 -38.16
C LYS A 32 -23.36 -44.90 -37.97
N MET A 33 -24.43 -44.13 -38.19
CA MET A 33 -25.65 -44.69 -38.80
C MET A 33 -26.63 -43.64 -39.36
N SER A 34 -26.91 -43.84 -40.65
CA SER A 34 -28.09 -43.57 -41.49
C SER A 34 -29.03 -42.38 -41.24
N ILE A 35 -29.21 -41.67 -42.36
CA ILE A 35 -30.18 -40.62 -42.66
C ILE A 35 -31.50 -41.25 -43.10
N LEU A 36 -32.63 -40.78 -42.56
CA LEU A 36 -33.91 -40.67 -43.28
C LEU A 36 -34.70 -39.46 -42.76
N PRO A 37 -35.41 -38.72 -43.62
CA PRO A 37 -35.83 -37.34 -43.34
C PRO A 37 -37.24 -37.28 -42.76
N LEU A 38 -37.47 -36.40 -41.80
CA LEU A 38 -38.82 -35.99 -41.40
C LEU A 38 -39.05 -34.55 -41.85
N SER A 39 -39.91 -34.41 -42.86
CA SER A 39 -40.30 -33.15 -43.47
C SER A 39 -41.09 -32.29 -42.49
N ILE A 40 -40.50 -31.17 -42.06
CA ILE A 40 -41.21 -30.08 -41.39
C ILE A 40 -41.37 -28.94 -42.40
N PHE A 41 -42.61 -28.68 -42.79
CA PHE A 41 -43.00 -27.50 -43.56
C PHE A 41 -42.76 -26.24 -42.72
N ILE A 42 -41.73 -25.48 -43.05
CA ILE A 42 -41.47 -24.14 -42.51
C ILE A 42 -42.26 -23.15 -43.37
N LEU A 43 -43.23 -22.47 -42.77
CA LEU A 43 -43.92 -21.34 -43.39
C LEU A 43 -42.95 -20.15 -43.42
N LEU A 44 -42.49 -19.78 -44.62
CA LEU A 44 -41.67 -18.59 -44.85
C LEU A 44 -42.49 -17.33 -44.55
N THR A 45 -42.08 -16.56 -43.53
CA THR A 45 -42.35 -15.13 -43.48
C THR A 45 -41.08 -14.39 -43.88
N THR A 46 -41.13 -13.75 -45.04
CA THR A 46 -40.05 -12.91 -45.57
C THR A 46 -40.02 -11.57 -44.84
N THR A 47 -39.04 -11.36 -43.97
CA THR A 47 -38.64 -10.02 -43.54
C THR A 47 -37.23 -9.76 -44.06
N ALA A 48 -37.10 -8.75 -44.93
CA ALA A 48 -35.83 -8.32 -45.47
C ALA A 48 -34.95 -7.77 -44.33
N ALA A 49 -33.80 -8.41 -44.09
CA ALA A 49 -32.80 -7.90 -43.16
C ALA A 49 -32.12 -6.67 -43.75
N SER A 50 -32.33 -5.51 -43.14
CA SER A 50 -31.54 -4.31 -43.40
C SER A 50 -30.16 -4.47 -42.76
N LEU A 51 -29.11 -4.58 -43.58
CA LEU A 51 -27.72 -4.52 -43.14
C LEU A 51 -27.40 -3.07 -42.75
N GLN A 52 -27.43 -2.75 -41.46
CA GLN A 52 -26.85 -1.51 -40.95
C GLN A 52 -25.33 -1.66 -40.86
N THR A 53 -24.62 -1.10 -41.84
CA THR A 53 -23.18 -0.89 -41.76
C THR A 53 -22.89 0.24 -40.76
N LEU A 54 -22.38 -0.11 -39.56
CA LEU A 54 -21.85 0.87 -38.61
C LEU A 54 -20.64 1.55 -39.23
N ASN A 55 -20.80 2.83 -39.56
CA ASN A 55 -19.75 3.69 -40.09
C ASN A 55 -18.78 4.07 -38.96
N THR A 56 -17.75 3.26 -38.71
CA THR A 56 -16.71 3.53 -37.70
C THR A 56 -15.66 4.47 -38.29
N ASN A 57 -15.97 5.75 -38.47
CA ASN A 57 -14.97 6.76 -38.88
C ASN A 57 -15.26 8.16 -38.30
N THR A 58 -15.64 8.24 -37.03
CA THR A 58 -15.63 9.52 -36.29
C THR A 58 -15.05 9.31 -34.90
N PHE A 59 -13.74 9.52 -34.76
CA PHE A 59 -13.14 9.76 -33.45
C PHE A 59 -13.53 11.17 -33.00
N VAL A 60 -14.61 11.27 -32.23
CA VAL A 60 -14.92 12.50 -31.49
C VAL A 60 -14.02 12.48 -30.26
N ASN A 61 -12.99 13.32 -30.27
CA ASN A 61 -12.20 13.61 -29.06
C ASN A 61 -12.89 14.79 -28.36
N PRO A 62 -13.75 14.57 -27.35
CA PRO A 62 -14.44 15.67 -26.71
C PRO A 62 -13.40 16.60 -26.08
N LYS A 63 -13.37 17.86 -26.53
CA LYS A 63 -12.58 18.90 -25.88
C LYS A 63 -13.13 19.06 -24.47
N LEU A 64 -12.33 18.70 -23.47
CA LEU A 64 -12.65 18.95 -22.08
C LEU A 64 -12.88 20.46 -21.89
N PRO A 65 -13.92 20.87 -21.14
CA PRO A 65 -14.12 22.27 -20.80
C PRO A 65 -12.87 22.84 -20.11
N PRO A 66 -12.60 24.15 -20.23
CA PRO A 66 -11.59 24.80 -19.40
C PRO A 66 -11.86 24.50 -17.94
N ILE A 67 -10.83 24.08 -17.21
CA ILE A 67 -10.95 23.67 -15.81
C ILE A 67 -11.29 24.90 -14.97
N THR A 68 -12.57 25.10 -14.69
CA THR A 68 -13.01 25.94 -13.58
C THR A 68 -13.00 25.07 -12.33
N PHE A 69 -11.86 25.02 -11.63
CA PHE A 69 -11.82 24.50 -10.27
C PHE A 69 -12.66 25.44 -9.39
N THR A 70 -13.86 25.02 -9.01
CA THR A 70 -14.64 25.69 -7.98
C THR A 70 -14.15 25.22 -6.62
N ASP A 71 -13.71 26.17 -5.79
CA ASP A 71 -13.12 25.98 -4.48
C ASP A 71 -14.01 25.20 -3.51
N SER A 72 -13.63 23.95 -3.25
CA SER A 72 -13.72 23.35 -1.91
C SER A 72 -12.68 22.24 -1.79
N LYS A 73 -11.60 22.53 -1.06
CA LYS A 73 -10.47 21.63 -0.82
C LYS A 73 -10.63 20.78 0.45
N LYS A 74 -11.65 21.05 1.26
CA LYS A 74 -11.77 20.59 2.65
C LYS A 74 -11.74 19.07 2.87
N ASN A 75 -11.95 18.27 1.84
CA ASN A 75 -12.18 16.84 1.98
C ASN A 75 -11.45 16.01 0.89
N GLU A 76 -10.15 16.23 0.66
CA GLU A 76 -9.43 15.39 -0.30
C GLU A 76 -9.47 13.90 0.09
N GLY A 77 -9.85 13.06 -0.87
CA GLY A 77 -10.08 11.63 -0.64
C GLY A 77 -11.38 11.28 0.09
N SER A 78 -12.17 12.24 0.56
CA SER A 78 -13.46 11.95 1.21
C SER A 78 -14.43 11.22 0.27
N SER A 79 -15.18 10.32 0.87
CA SER A 79 -16.21 9.57 0.18
C SER A 79 -17.24 9.10 1.18
N GLU A 80 -18.50 9.44 0.93
CA GLU A 80 -19.65 8.89 1.68
C GLU A 80 -19.79 7.36 1.51
N LEU A 81 -19.05 6.78 0.55
CA LEU A 81 -19.00 5.34 0.31
C LEU A 81 -17.93 4.64 1.17
N VAL A 82 -16.99 5.40 1.75
CA VAL A 82 -15.98 4.85 2.65
C VAL A 82 -16.60 4.68 4.04
N ASN A 83 -16.94 3.45 4.36
CA ASN A 83 -17.46 3.07 5.67
C ASN A 83 -16.38 2.37 6.47
N LEU A 84 -15.46 3.15 7.03
CA LEU A 84 -14.42 2.64 7.93
C LEU A 84 -15.04 2.24 9.27
N ARG A 85 -14.84 0.98 9.67
CA ARG A 85 -15.48 0.40 10.85
C ARG A 85 -14.47 -0.26 11.77
N TYR A 86 -14.86 -0.31 13.05
CA TYR A 86 -14.17 -1.09 14.06
C TYR A 86 -14.82 -2.47 14.20
N HIS A 87 -14.00 -3.50 14.19
CA HIS A 87 -14.36 -4.93 14.11
C HIS A 87 -13.98 -5.71 15.37
N MET A 88 -13.86 -5.01 16.50
CA MET A 88 -13.65 -5.58 17.85
C MET A 88 -12.25 -6.18 18.11
N GLY A 89 -11.32 -6.09 17.17
CA GLY A 89 -9.92 -6.47 17.36
C GLY A 89 -9.10 -5.45 18.16
N PRO A 90 -7.93 -5.82 18.68
CA PRO A 90 -7.08 -4.91 19.45
C PRO A 90 -6.44 -3.85 18.56
N VAL A 91 -6.02 -2.72 19.16
CA VAL A 91 -5.10 -1.74 18.56
C VAL A 91 -3.83 -1.65 19.40
N LEU A 92 -2.75 -1.08 18.86
CA LEU A 92 -1.49 -0.89 19.60
C LEU A 92 -1.55 0.34 20.53
N SER A 93 -2.27 0.23 21.64
CA SER A 93 -2.53 1.35 22.57
C SER A 93 -1.46 1.57 23.65
N SER A 94 -0.57 0.61 23.87
CA SER A 94 0.60 0.73 24.75
C SER A 94 1.84 1.18 23.96
N PRO A 95 2.91 1.69 24.60
CA PRO A 95 4.14 2.08 23.90
C PRO A 95 4.62 0.98 22.95
N ILE A 96 4.83 1.32 21.68
CA ILE A 96 5.09 0.36 20.60
C ILE A 96 6.59 0.07 20.51
N ASN A 97 6.96 -1.19 20.66
CA ASN A 97 8.34 -1.67 20.57
C ASN A 97 8.61 -2.22 19.16
N ILE A 98 9.32 -1.46 18.34
CA ILE A 98 9.76 -1.88 17.02
C ILE A 98 11.04 -2.71 17.13
N TYR A 99 10.99 -3.94 16.63
CA TYR A 99 12.13 -4.83 16.41
C TYR A 99 12.45 -4.86 14.93
N ILE A 100 13.53 -4.17 14.53
CA ILE A 100 13.88 -4.06 13.10
C ILE A 100 14.75 -5.24 12.68
N ILE A 101 14.33 -5.93 11.63
CA ILE A 101 15.06 -7.03 11.01
C ILE A 101 15.58 -6.55 9.65
N TRP A 102 16.88 -6.27 9.60
CA TRP A 102 17.59 -5.88 8.38
C TRP A 102 17.98 -7.14 7.61
N TYR A 103 17.18 -7.55 6.63
CA TYR A 103 17.45 -8.73 5.81
C TYR A 103 18.25 -8.36 4.55
N GLY A 104 19.43 -8.95 4.41
CA GLY A 104 20.39 -8.67 3.33
C GLY A 104 21.38 -7.54 3.64
N LYS A 105 21.97 -6.98 2.59
CA LYS A 105 23.07 -5.98 2.69
C LYS A 105 22.53 -4.56 2.67
N TRP A 106 22.68 -3.90 3.81
CA TRP A 106 22.21 -2.52 4.04
C TRP A 106 23.37 -1.57 4.29
N ALA A 107 23.37 -0.43 3.59
CA ALA A 107 24.32 0.65 3.87
C ALA A 107 23.98 1.32 5.21
N PRO A 108 24.98 1.75 6.02
CA PRO A 108 24.72 2.43 7.29
C PRO A 108 23.87 3.70 7.15
N SER A 109 24.04 4.46 6.05
CA SER A 109 23.26 5.68 5.76
C SER A 109 21.77 5.40 5.55
N GLN A 110 21.45 4.30 4.86
CA GLN A 110 20.07 3.86 4.62
C GLN A 110 19.39 3.47 5.93
N LYS A 111 20.06 2.63 6.75
CA LYS A 111 19.57 2.27 8.08
C LYS A 111 19.33 3.49 8.96
N LEU A 112 20.27 4.44 8.96
CA LEU A 112 20.15 5.65 9.77
C LEU A 112 18.94 6.49 9.36
N THR A 113 18.68 6.64 8.06
CA THR A 113 17.52 7.40 7.55
C THR A 113 16.20 6.79 8.02
N ILE A 114 16.03 5.47 7.88
CA ILE A 114 14.84 4.74 8.34
C ILE A 114 14.68 4.84 9.87
N LYS A 115 15.76 4.66 10.63
CA LYS A 115 15.72 4.79 12.10
C LYS A 115 15.37 6.20 12.54
N ASP A 116 15.86 7.23 11.85
CA ASP A 116 15.52 8.61 12.15
C ASP A 116 14.06 8.92 11.80
N PHE A 117 13.48 8.33 10.75
CA PHE A 117 12.05 8.39 10.48
C PHE A 117 11.22 7.79 11.62
N ILE A 118 11.48 6.51 11.98
CA ILE A 118 10.75 5.83 13.05
C ILE A 118 10.81 6.60 14.37
N ARG A 119 12.00 7.11 14.74
CA ARG A 119 12.17 7.92 15.95
C ARG A 119 11.52 9.31 15.86
N SER A 120 11.28 9.82 14.65
CA SER A 120 10.59 11.11 14.44
C SER A 120 9.11 11.03 14.80
N ILE A 121 8.50 9.84 14.76
CA ILE A 121 7.10 9.62 15.17
C ILE A 121 6.87 10.10 16.61
N SER A 122 7.78 9.79 17.53
CA SER A 122 7.67 10.21 18.94
C SER A 122 8.44 11.50 19.27
N THR A 123 8.96 12.21 18.27
CA THR A 123 9.68 13.47 18.49
C THR A 123 8.69 14.64 18.52
N THR A 124 8.05 14.86 19.66
CA THR A 124 7.04 15.93 19.86
C THR A 124 7.65 17.30 20.15
N ASN A 125 8.94 17.37 20.43
CA ASN A 125 9.63 18.65 20.63
C ASN A 125 9.79 19.39 19.29
N HIS A 126 9.00 20.44 19.08
CA HIS A 126 9.02 21.26 17.87
C HIS A 126 10.38 21.91 17.54
N ARG A 127 11.28 22.09 18.53
CA ARG A 127 12.65 22.54 18.24
C ARG A 127 13.48 21.45 17.58
N ALA A 128 13.21 20.19 17.90
CA ALA A 128 13.91 19.03 17.34
C ALA A 128 13.33 18.58 15.99
N ALA A 129 12.03 18.79 15.78
CA ALA A 129 11.31 18.55 14.52
C ALA A 129 10.19 19.61 14.34
N PRO A 130 10.42 20.69 13.58
CA PRO A 130 9.43 21.74 13.37
C PRO A 130 8.16 21.25 12.68
N HIS A 131 7.03 21.92 12.94
CA HIS A 131 5.81 21.69 12.18
C HIS A 131 5.98 22.11 10.70
N PRO A 132 5.40 21.38 9.73
CA PRO A 132 4.72 20.09 9.88
C PRO A 132 5.72 18.97 10.18
N SER A 133 5.44 18.13 11.18
CA SER A 133 6.36 17.08 11.64
C SER A 133 5.80 15.66 11.46
N VAL A 134 6.67 14.65 11.46
CA VAL A 134 6.25 13.23 11.47
C VAL A 134 5.38 12.92 12.68
N SER A 135 5.67 13.54 13.83
CA SER A 135 4.84 13.39 15.03
C SER A 135 3.45 14.02 14.88
N ASP A 136 3.33 15.12 14.13
CA ASP A 136 2.03 15.72 13.81
C ASP A 136 1.21 14.84 12.88
N TRP A 137 1.86 14.18 11.91
CA TRP A 137 1.21 13.21 11.03
C TRP A 137 0.69 11.99 11.80
N TRP A 138 1.49 11.45 12.72
CA TRP A 138 1.08 10.29 13.53
C TRP A 138 -0.11 10.58 14.45
N LYS A 139 -0.41 11.85 14.77
CA LYS A 139 -1.61 12.20 15.55
C LYS A 139 -2.90 11.68 14.90
N THR A 140 -2.97 11.63 13.57
CA THR A 140 -4.11 11.04 12.85
C THR A 140 -4.28 9.56 13.21
N VAL A 141 -3.17 8.81 13.27
CA VAL A 141 -3.17 7.41 13.68
C VAL A 141 -3.64 7.27 15.14
N THR A 142 -3.25 8.19 16.03
CA THR A 142 -3.71 8.15 17.43
C THR A 142 -5.21 8.40 17.63
N LEU A 143 -5.96 8.80 16.59
CA LEU A 143 -7.42 8.98 16.68
C LEU A 143 -8.18 7.65 16.76
N TYR A 144 -7.55 6.54 16.36
CA TYR A 144 -8.16 5.22 16.35
C TYR A 144 -8.07 4.56 17.74
N THR A 145 -9.14 3.85 18.12
CA THR A 145 -9.27 3.23 19.44
C THR A 145 -9.70 1.77 19.36
N ASP A 146 -9.45 0.99 20.41
CA ASP A 146 -10.11 -0.30 20.59
C ASP A 146 -11.44 -0.17 21.37
N GLN A 147 -12.04 -1.31 21.73
CA GLN A 147 -13.28 -1.43 22.51
C GLN A 147 -13.20 -0.82 23.92
N THR A 148 -11.98 -0.60 24.44
CA THR A 148 -11.76 0.05 25.74
C THR A 148 -11.68 1.57 25.62
N ASN A 149 -11.83 2.11 24.40
CA ASN A 149 -11.55 3.49 24.01
C ASN A 149 -10.07 3.90 24.20
N ALA A 150 -9.16 2.93 24.29
CA ALA A 150 -7.74 3.22 24.35
C ALA A 150 -7.23 3.58 22.95
N ASN A 151 -6.70 4.79 22.81
CA ASN A 151 -6.09 5.28 21.58
C ASN A 151 -4.81 4.53 21.24
N ILE A 152 -4.51 4.42 19.94
CA ILE A 152 -3.18 4.00 19.46
C ILE A 152 -2.11 4.89 20.08
N SER A 153 -0.99 4.30 20.50
CA SER A 153 0.09 5.03 21.15
C SER A 153 0.83 5.96 20.19
N GLY A 154 1.10 7.19 20.65
CA GLY A 154 2.07 8.09 20.01
C GLY A 154 3.54 7.80 20.38
N ASN A 155 3.78 6.82 21.25
CA ASN A 155 5.11 6.47 21.72
C ASN A 155 5.60 5.20 21.03
N ILE A 156 6.61 5.34 20.19
CA ILE A 156 7.25 4.29 19.40
C ILE A 156 8.74 4.29 19.71
N LEU A 157 9.25 3.11 20.01
CA LEU A 157 10.63 2.88 20.38
C LEU A 157 11.24 1.84 19.45
N ILE A 158 12.47 2.06 19.00
CA ILE A 158 13.27 0.98 18.40
C ILE A 158 13.85 0.18 19.57
N ALA A 159 13.19 -0.91 19.93
CA ALA A 159 13.53 -1.76 21.06
C ALA A 159 14.68 -2.72 20.75
N GLY A 160 14.87 -3.07 19.48
CA GLY A 160 15.97 -3.92 19.05
C GLY A 160 16.19 -3.91 17.55
N GLU A 161 17.38 -4.33 17.14
CA GLU A 161 17.74 -4.52 15.74
C GLU A 161 18.48 -5.84 15.52
N TYR A 162 18.17 -6.52 14.44
CA TYR A 162 18.85 -7.74 13.99
C TYR A 162 19.29 -7.56 12.54
N SER A 163 20.48 -8.04 12.19
CA SER A 163 21.01 -7.93 10.82
C SER A 163 21.33 -9.31 10.26
N ASP A 164 20.54 -9.75 9.30
CA ASP A 164 20.79 -10.96 8.55
C ASP A 164 21.52 -10.66 7.24
N ARG A 165 22.82 -10.44 7.35
CA ARG A 165 23.69 -10.19 6.19
C ARG A 165 24.00 -11.45 5.38
N LYS A 166 23.65 -12.62 5.91
CA LYS A 166 23.96 -13.93 5.30
C LYS A 166 22.82 -14.43 4.42
N TYR A 167 21.67 -13.74 4.41
CA TYR A 167 20.47 -14.16 3.70
C TYR A 167 20.06 -15.57 4.14
N SER A 168 19.75 -15.75 5.44
CA SER A 168 19.52 -17.08 6.03
C SER A 168 18.45 -17.92 5.33
N HIS A 169 17.56 -17.29 4.56
CA HIS A 169 16.50 -17.91 3.76
C HIS A 169 16.63 -17.60 2.26
N GLY A 170 17.84 -17.27 1.78
CA GLY A 170 18.13 -16.93 0.39
C GLY A 170 17.67 -15.53 -0.03
N THR A 171 17.78 -15.21 -1.33
CA THR A 171 17.45 -13.90 -1.90
C THR A 171 16.07 -13.83 -2.56
N HIS A 172 15.29 -14.91 -2.49
CA HIS A 172 13.94 -15.01 -3.05
C HIS A 172 13.00 -15.45 -1.93
N LEU A 173 12.17 -14.52 -1.46
CA LEU A 173 11.26 -14.77 -0.35
C LEU A 173 9.81 -14.84 -0.83
N THR A 174 8.97 -15.50 -0.03
CA THR A 174 7.51 -15.45 -0.09
C THR A 174 6.99 -14.89 1.23
N ARG A 175 5.70 -14.60 1.33
CA ARG A 175 5.09 -14.20 2.61
C ARG A 175 5.32 -15.24 3.72
N LEU A 176 5.40 -16.53 3.37
CA LEU A 176 5.70 -17.59 4.33
C LEU A 176 7.16 -17.60 4.77
N THR A 177 8.10 -17.38 3.85
CA THR A 177 9.53 -17.34 4.23
C THR A 177 9.91 -16.05 4.95
N VAL A 178 9.15 -14.95 4.78
CA VAL A 178 9.27 -13.76 5.64
C VAL A 178 9.00 -14.12 7.10
N GLN A 179 8.03 -14.99 7.39
CA GLN A 179 7.82 -15.48 8.76
C GLN A 179 9.00 -16.34 9.25
N ASP A 180 9.63 -17.12 8.38
CA ASP A 180 10.84 -17.87 8.73
C ASP A 180 12.04 -16.94 9.04
N VAL A 181 12.15 -15.80 8.35
CA VAL A 181 13.12 -14.73 8.69
C VAL A 181 12.88 -14.19 10.10
N ILE A 182 11.61 -13.94 10.45
CA ILE A 182 11.24 -13.51 11.80
C ILE A 182 11.60 -14.60 12.81
N ALA A 183 11.28 -15.86 12.54
CA ALA A 183 11.63 -17.00 13.40
C ALA A 183 13.15 -17.10 13.65
N THR A 184 13.97 -16.91 12.62
CA THR A 184 15.43 -16.86 12.76
C THR A 184 15.86 -15.70 13.65
N SER A 185 15.28 -14.51 13.45
CA SER A 185 15.63 -13.31 14.23
C SER A 185 15.27 -13.44 15.71
N VAL A 186 14.10 -13.99 16.04
CA VAL A 186 13.65 -14.19 17.43
C VAL A 186 14.54 -15.20 18.15
N LYS A 187 15.07 -16.21 17.44
CA LYS A 187 16.00 -17.19 18.02
C LYS A 187 17.43 -16.67 18.15
N SER A 188 17.86 -15.80 17.23
CA SER A 188 19.26 -15.37 17.09
C SER A 188 19.58 -14.05 17.78
N ALA A 189 18.59 -13.16 17.90
CA ALA A 189 18.71 -11.90 18.61
C ALA A 189 18.14 -12.04 20.03
N PRO A 190 18.56 -11.22 21.00
CA PRO A 190 17.87 -11.10 22.29
C PRO A 190 16.56 -10.30 22.12
N PHE A 191 15.79 -10.57 21.07
CA PHE A 191 14.46 -10.00 20.93
C PHE A 191 13.55 -10.67 21.96
N PRO A 192 12.98 -9.92 22.92
CA PRO A 192 11.96 -10.49 23.78
C PRO A 192 10.77 -10.86 22.90
N VAL A 193 10.12 -11.97 23.25
CA VAL A 193 8.82 -12.33 22.67
C VAL A 193 7.77 -11.38 23.24
N ASP A 194 7.66 -10.20 22.64
CA ASP A 194 6.74 -9.15 23.03
C ASP A 194 5.44 -9.24 22.22
N HIS A 195 4.52 -10.06 22.70
CA HIS A 195 3.21 -10.30 22.06
C HIS A 195 2.21 -9.16 22.29
N LYS A 196 2.50 -8.24 23.21
CA LYS A 196 1.57 -7.18 23.61
C LYS A 196 1.91 -5.83 22.99
N ASN A 197 3.19 -5.51 22.92
CA ASN A 197 3.69 -4.21 22.47
C ASN A 197 4.66 -4.33 21.29
N GLY A 198 5.08 -5.55 20.92
CA GLY A 198 6.11 -5.80 19.92
C GLY A 198 5.58 -5.78 18.50
N VAL A 199 6.29 -5.07 17.64
CA VAL A 199 6.10 -5.05 16.19
C VAL A 199 7.41 -5.44 15.53
N TYR A 200 7.37 -6.46 14.68
CA TYR A 200 8.55 -6.94 13.96
C TYR A 200 8.56 -6.34 12.56
N LEU A 201 9.51 -5.44 12.29
CA LEU A 201 9.62 -4.75 11.01
C LEU A 201 10.74 -5.38 10.17
N VAL A 202 10.35 -6.18 9.18
CA VAL A 202 11.27 -6.84 8.25
C VAL A 202 11.55 -5.93 7.06
N LEU A 203 12.82 -5.55 6.87
CA LEU A 203 13.23 -4.66 5.79
C LEU A 203 14.23 -5.40 4.89
N THR A 204 13.84 -5.65 3.65
CA THR A 204 14.71 -6.36 2.67
C THR A 204 15.52 -5.38 1.85
N SER A 205 16.82 -5.65 1.70
CA SER A 205 17.71 -4.85 0.85
C SER A 205 17.35 -4.97 -0.64
N GLY A 206 17.82 -4.04 -1.47
CA GLY A 206 17.41 -3.93 -2.88
C GLY A 206 17.82 -5.08 -3.80
N ASP A 207 18.60 -6.04 -3.30
CA ASP A 207 19.02 -7.27 -3.98
C ASP A 207 18.23 -8.52 -3.55
N VAL A 208 17.16 -8.35 -2.75
CA VAL A 208 16.25 -9.42 -2.34
C VAL A 208 14.93 -9.25 -3.08
N THR A 209 14.48 -10.32 -3.72
CA THR A 209 13.16 -10.40 -4.35
C THR A 209 12.17 -11.02 -3.37
N VAL A 210 10.94 -10.52 -3.37
CA VAL A 210 9.84 -11.07 -2.57
C VAL A 210 8.66 -11.28 -3.50
N GLN A 211 7.94 -12.38 -3.33
CA GLN A 211 6.73 -12.68 -4.09
C GLN A 211 5.77 -11.50 -4.08
N ASP A 212 5.26 -11.14 -5.26
CA ASP A 212 4.32 -10.04 -5.52
C ASP A 212 4.81 -8.62 -5.24
N PHE A 213 6.07 -8.46 -4.77
CA PHE A 213 6.74 -7.16 -4.70
C PHE A 213 6.79 -6.51 -6.08
N CYS A 214 6.61 -5.19 -6.15
CA CYS A 214 6.60 -4.41 -7.39
C CYS A 214 5.44 -4.70 -8.36
N ARG A 215 4.51 -5.59 -8.01
CA ARG A 215 3.38 -5.95 -8.86
C ARG A 215 2.06 -5.71 -8.18
N ALA A 216 1.94 -6.20 -6.96
CA ALA A 216 0.74 -6.08 -6.15
C ALA A 216 0.95 -5.16 -4.95
N VAL A 217 2.15 -5.22 -4.35
CA VAL A 217 2.42 -4.54 -3.08
C VAL A 217 3.85 -4.01 -3.01
N CYS A 218 4.05 -2.97 -2.19
CA CYS A 218 5.35 -2.41 -1.83
C CYS A 218 5.80 -2.77 -0.41
N GLY A 219 4.82 -3.13 0.43
CA GLY A 219 4.95 -3.66 1.76
C GLY A 219 3.71 -4.49 2.09
N PHE A 220 3.69 -5.08 3.27
CA PHE A 220 2.45 -5.57 3.86
C PHE A 220 2.64 -5.76 5.36
N HIS A 221 1.55 -5.74 6.10
CA HIS A 221 1.52 -6.15 7.49
C HIS A 221 0.65 -7.39 7.69
N TYR A 222 0.96 -8.16 8.74
CA TYR A 222 0.20 -9.34 9.14
C TYR A 222 0.62 -9.78 10.55
N PHE A 223 0.17 -10.95 11.00
CA PHE A 223 0.68 -11.59 12.22
C PHE A 223 1.33 -12.94 11.90
N THR A 224 2.35 -13.32 12.67
CA THR A 224 3.03 -14.61 12.45
C THR A 224 2.13 -15.77 12.87
N PHE A 225 2.27 -16.91 12.18
CA PHE A 225 1.60 -18.13 12.62
C PHE A 225 2.39 -18.81 13.74
N PRO A 226 1.74 -19.25 14.83
CA PRO A 226 2.39 -20.04 15.87
C PRO A 226 3.10 -21.29 15.33
N SER A 227 2.57 -21.90 14.27
CA SER A 227 3.20 -23.05 13.61
C SER A 227 4.52 -22.72 12.89
N LYS A 228 4.77 -21.45 12.57
CA LYS A 228 5.98 -20.98 11.88
C LYS A 228 7.00 -20.38 12.85
N VAL A 229 6.54 -19.54 13.76
CA VAL A 229 7.41 -18.72 14.64
C VAL A 229 7.37 -19.16 16.10
N GLY A 230 6.40 -19.99 16.48
CA GLY A 230 6.11 -20.37 17.87
C GLY A 230 5.17 -19.39 18.59
N TYR A 231 4.91 -18.24 17.99
CA TYR A 231 4.12 -17.15 18.58
C TYR A 231 3.28 -16.44 17.51
N THR A 232 2.19 -15.80 17.94
CA THR A 232 1.45 -14.82 17.15
C THR A 232 2.02 -13.44 17.44
N LEU A 233 2.74 -12.88 16.48
CA LEU A 233 3.43 -11.60 16.62
C LEU A 233 3.01 -10.68 15.46
N PRO A 234 2.55 -9.45 15.74
CA PRO A 234 2.32 -8.44 14.71
C PRO A 234 3.64 -8.11 13.98
N TYR A 235 3.60 -8.08 12.66
CA TYR A 235 4.77 -7.76 11.84
C TYR A 235 4.39 -7.01 10.57
N ALA A 236 5.36 -6.26 10.05
CA ALA A 236 5.28 -5.68 8.72
C ALA A 236 6.55 -6.03 7.94
N TRP A 237 6.41 -6.19 6.63
CA TRP A 237 7.50 -6.29 5.69
C TRP A 237 7.45 -5.12 4.71
N VAL A 238 8.62 -4.54 4.40
CA VAL A 238 8.77 -3.53 3.35
C VAL A 238 10.00 -3.83 2.50
N GLY A 239 9.82 -3.79 1.18
CA GLY A 239 10.86 -4.04 0.20
C GLY A 239 11.56 -2.78 -0.29
N ASN A 240 12.88 -2.83 -0.51
CA ASN A 240 13.61 -1.75 -1.17
C ASN A 240 13.46 -1.85 -2.69
N SER A 241 12.67 -0.94 -3.27
CA SER A 241 12.31 -0.92 -4.69
C SER A 241 13.36 -0.30 -5.59
N GLY A 242 14.37 0.39 -5.03
CA GLY A 242 15.27 1.27 -5.78
C GLY A 242 16.02 0.63 -6.94
N LYS A 243 16.23 -0.69 -6.92
CA LYS A 243 16.84 -1.45 -8.04
C LYS A 243 15.84 -2.21 -8.92
N GLN A 244 14.67 -2.55 -8.38
CA GLN A 244 13.75 -3.50 -9.02
C GLN A 244 12.59 -2.79 -9.73
N CYS A 245 12.02 -1.76 -9.10
CA CYS A 245 10.78 -1.11 -9.53
C CYS A 245 10.56 0.27 -8.88
N PRO A 246 11.54 1.19 -8.93
CA PRO A 246 11.39 2.49 -8.28
C PRO A 246 10.12 3.22 -8.72
N GLU A 247 9.70 3.08 -9.97
CA GLU A 247 8.49 3.68 -10.53
C GLU A 247 7.17 3.18 -9.95
N VAL A 248 7.18 2.03 -9.27
CA VAL A 248 5.98 1.45 -8.62
C VAL A 248 5.96 1.82 -7.14
N CYS A 249 7.09 1.62 -6.46
CA CYS A 249 7.15 1.63 -4.99
C CYS A 249 8.01 2.75 -4.40
N ALA A 250 8.50 3.68 -5.22
CA ALA A 250 9.18 4.90 -4.77
C ALA A 250 8.52 6.16 -5.31
N TYR A 251 7.23 6.12 -5.60
CA TYR A 251 6.43 7.31 -5.85
C TYR A 251 6.49 8.26 -4.65
N PRO A 252 6.62 9.59 -4.83
CA PRO A 252 6.68 10.32 -6.10
C PRO A 252 8.11 10.58 -6.64
N PHE A 253 9.13 9.90 -6.13
CA PHE A 253 10.54 10.09 -6.52
C PHE A 253 10.94 9.34 -7.79
N ALA A 254 10.14 8.35 -8.17
CA ALA A 254 10.15 7.76 -9.49
C ALA A 254 8.71 7.59 -9.94
N VAL A 255 8.46 7.89 -11.21
CA VAL A 255 7.13 7.86 -11.83
C VAL A 255 7.17 6.92 -13.03
N PRO A 256 6.10 6.15 -13.30
CA PRO A 256 6.04 5.27 -14.46
C PRO A 256 6.25 6.02 -15.77
N GLY A 257 6.96 5.39 -16.72
CA GLY A 257 7.27 6.01 -18.01
C GLY A 257 6.03 6.44 -18.82
N TYR A 258 4.88 5.79 -18.62
CA TYR A 258 3.62 6.16 -19.27
C TYR A 258 3.04 7.50 -18.76
N MET A 259 3.48 8.01 -17.61
CA MET A 259 3.08 9.33 -17.08
C MET A 259 3.89 10.48 -17.73
N GLY A 260 4.70 10.19 -18.75
CA GLY A 260 5.60 11.14 -19.41
C GLY A 260 4.96 12.28 -20.21
N SER A 261 5.77 13.32 -20.42
CA SER A 261 5.60 14.57 -21.20
C SER A 261 4.40 15.49 -20.91
N GLY A 262 3.37 15.02 -20.19
CA GLY A 262 2.23 15.85 -19.78
C GLY A 262 1.85 15.80 -18.29
N GLY A 263 2.38 14.84 -17.53
CA GLY A 263 2.13 14.69 -16.09
C GLY A 263 3.22 15.31 -15.20
N PRO A 264 3.01 15.39 -13.86
CA PRO A 264 4.06 15.83 -12.94
C PRO A 264 5.24 14.86 -13.01
N GLY A 265 6.44 15.38 -13.27
CA GLY A 265 7.67 14.60 -13.28
C GLY A 265 8.06 14.08 -11.89
N SER A 266 9.07 13.21 -11.84
CA SER A 266 9.64 12.70 -10.59
C SER A 266 10.10 13.84 -9.68
N LEU A 267 9.76 13.76 -8.40
CA LEU A 267 10.23 14.70 -7.39
C LEU A 267 11.62 14.34 -6.88
N ALA A 268 12.33 15.31 -6.31
CA ALA A 268 13.67 15.10 -5.77
C ALA A 268 13.59 14.54 -4.32
N PRO A 269 14.18 13.36 -4.04
CA PRO A 269 14.09 12.72 -2.73
C PRO A 269 14.77 13.52 -1.62
N PRO A 270 14.15 13.67 -0.43
CA PRO A 270 14.68 14.51 0.64
C PRO A 270 15.98 13.99 1.28
N ASN A 271 16.23 12.68 1.23
CA ASN A 271 17.44 12.07 1.77
C ASN A 271 18.40 11.56 0.70
N GLY A 272 18.10 11.79 -0.58
CA GLY A 272 18.98 11.52 -1.72
C GLY A 272 19.03 10.06 -2.17
N ASP A 273 18.17 9.18 -1.63
CA ASP A 273 18.10 7.77 -2.01
C ASP A 273 16.66 7.45 -2.40
N VAL A 274 16.38 7.36 -3.72
CA VAL A 274 15.03 7.11 -4.26
C VAL A 274 14.38 5.88 -3.62
N GLY A 275 15.13 4.78 -3.47
CA GLY A 275 14.59 3.54 -2.91
C GLY A 275 14.23 3.70 -1.44
N VAL A 276 15.14 4.25 -0.63
CA VAL A 276 14.89 4.43 0.81
C VAL A 276 13.87 5.52 1.10
N ASP A 277 13.92 6.64 0.39
CA ASP A 277 12.91 7.71 0.53
C ASP A 277 11.52 7.20 0.13
N GLY A 278 11.41 6.34 -0.90
CA GLY A 278 10.18 5.61 -1.22
C GLY A 278 9.74 4.68 -0.09
N MET A 279 10.66 3.88 0.45
CA MET A 279 10.38 3.00 1.58
C MET A 279 9.89 3.76 2.82
N ILE A 280 10.28 5.02 3.05
CA ILE A 280 9.79 5.79 4.19
C ILE A 280 8.26 5.92 4.17
N SER A 281 7.68 6.22 3.00
CA SER A 281 6.22 6.33 2.88
C SER A 281 5.55 4.98 3.16
N VAL A 282 6.09 3.90 2.60
CA VAL A 282 5.56 2.54 2.80
C VAL A 282 5.71 2.08 4.26
N ILE A 283 6.84 2.34 4.91
CA ILE A 283 7.03 2.05 6.35
C ILE A 283 6.02 2.83 7.18
N GLY A 284 5.77 4.10 6.85
CA GLY A 284 4.73 4.90 7.52
C GLY A 284 3.35 4.27 7.36
N HIS A 285 2.97 3.94 6.13
CA HIS A 285 1.71 3.27 5.79
C HIS A 285 1.54 1.97 6.59
N GLU A 286 2.48 1.03 6.48
CA GLU A 286 2.38 -0.27 7.13
C GLU A 286 2.38 -0.17 8.66
N LEU A 287 3.14 0.77 9.24
CA LEU A 287 3.10 0.99 10.69
C LEU A 287 1.76 1.58 11.15
N ALA A 288 1.16 2.49 10.37
CA ALA A 288 -0.14 3.07 10.70
C ALA A 288 -1.22 1.96 10.71
N GLU A 289 -1.28 1.15 9.66
CA GLU A 289 -2.26 0.08 9.52
C GLU A 289 -2.04 -1.05 10.53
N LEU A 290 -0.79 -1.49 10.72
CA LEU A 290 -0.47 -2.47 11.75
C LEU A 290 -0.81 -1.96 13.17
N SER A 291 -0.72 -0.66 13.41
CA SER A 291 -1.09 -0.08 14.70
C SER A 291 -2.60 -0.07 14.92
N SER A 292 -3.38 0.17 13.85
CA SER A 292 -4.84 0.16 13.89
C SER A 292 -5.45 -1.23 13.73
N ASN A 293 -4.70 -2.20 13.21
CA ASN A 293 -5.19 -3.51 12.85
C ASN A 293 -4.17 -4.66 13.00
N PRO A 294 -3.49 -4.79 14.15
CA PRO A 294 -2.36 -5.72 14.35
C PRO A 294 -2.69 -7.20 14.08
N LEU A 295 -3.96 -7.60 14.21
CA LEU A 295 -4.43 -8.97 14.03
C LEU A 295 -5.44 -9.12 12.87
N VAL A 296 -5.54 -8.10 12.00
CA VAL A 296 -6.44 -8.10 10.82
C VAL A 296 -7.91 -8.30 11.20
N ASN A 297 -8.34 -7.70 12.32
CA ASN A 297 -9.70 -7.78 12.84
C ASN A 297 -10.15 -6.53 13.64
N ALA A 298 -9.51 -5.37 13.48
CA ALA A 298 -9.82 -4.13 14.19
C ALA A 298 -10.36 -3.03 13.26
N TRP A 299 -9.53 -2.23 12.58
CA TRP A 299 -10.03 -1.11 11.76
C TRP A 299 -9.86 -1.37 10.26
N TYR A 300 -10.97 -1.49 9.53
CA TYR A 300 -11.00 -1.56 8.07
C TYR A 300 -12.38 -1.20 7.50
N ALA A 301 -12.44 -0.88 6.22
CA ALA A 301 -13.66 -0.47 5.54
C ALA A 301 -14.53 -1.67 5.15
N GLY A 302 -15.84 -1.53 5.33
CA GLY A 302 -16.83 -2.57 5.00
C GLY A 302 -16.99 -3.62 6.10
N GLU A 303 -17.66 -4.73 5.76
CA GLU A 303 -17.93 -5.87 6.66
C GLU A 303 -17.14 -7.13 6.30
N ASP A 304 -16.52 -7.14 5.12
CA ASP A 304 -15.83 -8.31 4.58
C ASP A 304 -14.33 -8.27 4.96
N PRO A 305 -13.85 -9.22 5.81
CA PRO A 305 -12.45 -9.27 6.20
C PRO A 305 -11.52 -9.87 5.12
N THR A 306 -12.04 -10.30 3.97
CA THR A 306 -11.23 -11.00 2.95
C THR A 306 -10.32 -10.07 2.15
N ALA A 307 -10.67 -8.79 2.05
CA ALA A 307 -9.88 -7.74 1.41
C ALA A 307 -10.10 -6.40 2.14
N PRO A 308 -9.61 -6.27 3.39
CA PRO A 308 -9.85 -5.09 4.20
C PRO A 308 -9.14 -3.90 3.55
N THR A 309 -9.88 -2.84 3.23
CA THR A 309 -9.29 -1.54 2.87
C THR A 309 -9.07 -0.76 4.17
N GLU A 310 -7.82 -0.44 4.47
CA GLU A 310 -7.41 0.09 5.77
C GLU A 310 -7.11 1.60 5.72
N ILE A 311 -6.61 2.14 6.83
CA ILE A 311 -6.51 3.58 7.06
C ILE A 311 -5.45 4.26 6.17
N GLY A 312 -4.45 3.50 5.73
CA GLY A 312 -3.42 3.95 4.80
C GLY A 312 -3.87 3.81 3.36
N ASP A 313 -4.49 2.67 3.01
CA ASP A 313 -5.02 2.36 1.67
C ASP A 313 -5.92 3.47 1.11
N LEU A 314 -6.81 4.00 1.96
CA LEU A 314 -7.76 5.05 1.57
C LEU A 314 -7.09 6.34 1.07
N CYS A 315 -5.80 6.53 1.38
CA CYS A 315 -5.06 7.77 1.14
C CYS A 315 -3.78 7.55 0.33
N GLU A 316 -3.66 6.39 -0.32
CA GLU A 316 -2.51 6.08 -1.16
C GLU A 316 -2.31 7.15 -2.25
N GLY A 317 -1.07 7.61 -2.37
CA GLY A 317 -0.70 8.64 -3.36
C GLY A 317 -1.03 10.09 -2.98
N LEU A 318 -1.64 10.33 -1.80
CA LEU A 318 -2.01 11.67 -1.33
C LEU A 318 -0.97 12.24 -0.36
N TYR A 319 -0.31 13.34 -0.68
CA TYR A 319 0.79 13.90 0.13
C TYR A 319 0.58 15.35 0.57
N GLY A 320 -0.46 16.02 0.07
CA GLY A 320 -0.74 17.43 0.34
C GLY A 320 -2.11 17.88 -0.14
N SER A 321 -2.55 19.08 0.27
CA SER A 321 -3.83 19.65 -0.17
C SER A 321 -3.88 19.81 -1.69
N GLY A 322 -5.06 19.59 -2.27
CA GLY A 322 -5.30 19.50 -3.72
C GLY A 322 -4.72 18.24 -4.38
N GLY A 323 -4.36 17.22 -3.59
CA GLY A 323 -4.02 15.90 -4.11
C GLY A 323 -5.24 15.07 -4.52
N GLY A 324 -4.99 13.90 -5.09
CA GLY A 324 -6.01 12.88 -5.38
C GLY A 324 -6.12 12.60 -6.87
N GLY A 325 -6.65 11.44 -7.26
CA GLY A 325 -6.83 11.09 -8.68
C GLY A 325 -5.54 11.11 -9.51
N GLY A 326 -4.39 10.81 -8.89
CA GLY A 326 -3.06 10.84 -9.53
C GLY A 326 -2.25 12.12 -9.29
N TYR A 327 -2.80 13.12 -8.59
CA TYR A 327 -2.05 14.31 -8.17
C TYR A 327 -1.51 14.14 -6.74
N ILE A 328 -0.22 14.46 -6.55
CA ILE A 328 0.49 14.35 -5.26
C ILE A 328 -0.07 15.35 -4.22
N GLY A 329 -0.59 16.48 -4.68
CA GLY A 329 -0.97 17.62 -3.85
C GLY A 329 0.20 18.57 -3.57
N GLN A 330 -0.07 19.64 -2.82
CA GLN A 330 0.91 20.67 -2.51
C GLN A 330 1.90 20.21 -1.44
N VAL A 331 3.18 20.15 -1.81
CA VAL A 331 4.28 19.72 -0.94
C VAL A 331 5.39 20.79 -0.91
N MET A 332 6.18 20.79 0.16
CA MET A 332 7.26 21.76 0.35
C MET A 332 8.50 21.39 -0.46
N LYS A 333 9.36 22.38 -0.72
CA LYS A 333 10.68 22.22 -1.33
C LYS A 333 11.73 22.92 -0.48
N ASP A 334 12.90 22.30 -0.33
CA ASP A 334 14.04 22.94 0.32
C ASP A 334 14.91 23.74 -0.65
N GLY A 335 15.91 24.46 -0.13
CA GLY A 335 16.81 25.29 -0.94
C GLY A 335 17.64 24.51 -1.97
N SER A 336 17.70 23.18 -1.89
CA SER A 336 18.34 22.30 -2.87
C SER A 336 17.33 21.67 -3.84
N GLY A 337 16.07 22.08 -3.78
CA GLY A 337 14.99 21.56 -4.63
C GLY A 337 14.41 20.22 -4.19
N ARG A 338 14.84 19.66 -3.05
CA ARG A 338 14.32 18.39 -2.54
C ARG A 338 12.93 18.60 -1.95
N THR A 339 12.03 17.67 -2.21
CA THR A 339 10.62 17.76 -1.84
C THR A 339 10.30 16.96 -0.59
N PHE A 340 9.42 17.49 0.25
CA PHE A 340 9.01 16.86 1.50
C PHE A 340 7.66 17.42 1.95
N ASN A 341 6.96 16.69 2.82
CA ASN A 341 5.75 17.20 3.48
C ASN A 341 5.84 17.19 5.01
N MET A 342 6.92 16.61 5.58
CA MET A 342 7.12 16.52 7.02
C MET A 342 8.59 16.70 7.40
N ASN A 343 8.83 17.35 8.53
CA ASN A 343 10.13 17.42 9.19
C ASN A 343 10.25 16.29 10.22
N GLY A 344 11.46 15.75 10.33
CA GLY A 344 11.84 14.79 11.35
C GLY A 344 12.97 15.29 12.23
N ARG A 345 13.35 14.44 13.19
CA ARG A 345 14.45 14.71 14.10
C ARG A 345 15.76 14.95 13.33
N ARG A 346 16.69 15.68 13.96
CA ARG A 346 18.05 15.93 13.42
C ARG A 346 18.04 16.59 12.04
N GLY A 347 17.02 17.40 11.74
CA GLY A 347 16.91 18.11 10.46
C GLY A 347 16.60 17.21 9.26
N ARG A 348 16.18 15.96 9.50
CA ARG A 348 15.68 15.07 8.44
C ARG A 348 14.36 15.61 7.88
N LYS A 349 14.13 15.33 6.61
CA LYS A 349 12.89 15.64 5.91
C LYS A 349 12.35 14.36 5.30
N PHE A 350 11.03 14.23 5.27
CA PHE A 350 10.36 13.03 4.80
C PHE A 350 9.15 13.39 3.94
N MET A 351 8.82 12.48 3.03
CA MET A 351 7.60 12.51 2.24
C MET A 351 6.82 11.25 2.59
N VAL A 352 5.64 11.40 3.17
CA VAL A 352 4.79 10.28 3.60
C VAL A 352 3.36 10.57 3.18
N GLN A 353 2.66 9.57 2.66
CA GLN A 353 1.25 9.74 2.33
C GLN A 353 0.42 10.15 3.56
N TRP A 354 -0.71 10.81 3.32
CA TRP A 354 -1.70 11.12 4.34
C TRP A 354 -2.39 9.84 4.82
N ILE A 355 -3.08 9.93 5.96
CA ILE A 355 -3.83 8.82 6.56
C ILE A 355 -5.29 9.25 6.67
N TRP A 356 -6.21 8.31 6.55
CA TRP A 356 -7.63 8.58 6.74
C TRP A 356 -7.87 9.08 8.16
N SER A 357 -8.55 10.22 8.29
CA SER A 357 -8.98 10.73 9.58
C SER A 357 -10.40 10.23 9.86
N PRO A 358 -10.64 9.47 10.94
CA PRO A 358 -11.98 9.03 11.29
C PRO A 358 -12.89 10.19 11.74
N VAL A 359 -12.29 11.33 12.11
CA VAL A 359 -12.99 12.55 12.52
C VAL A 359 -13.42 13.37 11.30
N LEU A 360 -12.51 13.58 10.36
CA LEU A 360 -12.79 14.38 9.15
C LEU A 360 -13.52 13.57 8.07
N LYS A 361 -13.44 12.23 8.14
CA LYS A 361 -13.89 11.32 7.08
C LYS A 361 -13.25 11.69 5.72
N ALA A 362 -11.96 12.00 5.78
CA ALA A 362 -11.13 12.41 4.66
C ALA A 362 -9.68 12.07 4.96
N CYS A 363 -8.83 12.06 3.93
CA CYS A 363 -7.40 11.95 4.11
C CYS A 363 -6.83 13.22 4.73
N SER A 364 -5.93 13.06 5.69
CA SER A 364 -5.39 14.18 6.46
C SER A 364 -3.90 14.04 6.68
N GLY A 365 -3.21 15.17 6.61
CA GLY A 365 -1.80 15.28 6.97
C GLY A 365 -1.46 16.67 7.53
N PRO A 366 -0.30 16.79 8.19
CA PRO A 366 0.04 18.00 8.94
C PRO A 366 0.39 19.20 8.04
N ASN A 367 0.62 18.97 6.75
CA ASN A 367 0.85 20.02 5.75
C ASN A 367 -0.43 20.42 5.00
N ALA A 368 -1.61 20.03 5.50
CA ALA A 368 -2.87 20.55 4.99
C ALA A 368 -2.93 22.08 5.14
N LEU A 369 -3.57 22.75 4.18
CA LEU A 369 -3.62 24.20 4.09
C LEU A 369 -4.95 24.80 4.60
N ASP A 370 -5.89 23.95 5.00
CA ASP A 370 -7.29 24.26 5.24
C ASP A 370 -7.87 23.64 6.52
#